data_AF-A0A7J9PZG9-F1
#
_entry.id   AF-A0A7J9PZG9-F1
#
_cell.length_a   1.000
_cell.length_b   1.000
_cell.length_c   1.000
_cell.angle_alpha   90.00
_cell.angle_beta   90.00
_cell.angle_gamma   90.00
#
_symmetry.space_group_name_H-M   'P 1'
#
loop_
_entity.id
_entity.type
_entity.pdbx_description
1 polymer ?
#
loop_
_entity_poly.entity_id
_entity_poly.type
_entity_poly.pdbx_seq_one_letter_code
_entity_poly.pdbx_strand_id
1 'polypeptide(L)'
;MIQIRSRERKTNDSTGDVHMNLLITVYVHDGRYHGTDDWPPSPARLFQALVAGSCFGESLQDEDKKIFKWLENLQAPVIGAPHKNDGQSVIFYVPRNTIDSQGCNLERIADIRQEKNVEPRLFDSQIPFLYLWSFNHGEEGMMQGSAICNITNNLYQLGRGVDMAWAQGELLEAKEVDERLLAYPGQIYRSTKGRNGGIELSCPCPGSLDSLVTRYKASLSRFHHESNSQILTQPPRPRFTEITYNSPPIRCLFELRKATDDTQFAPCQLIQSTKLVMEIRDSAIQKLRKTLPQQEGIVNRAFIGQTQDNIHVENDRTQVCIIPLPSIGHRNVDCEIRRILIEVPPNCQLYAEDIFWAFSGINLTGSDLNGGVETILTRIQDKKKQKMLTHYGVIDGSIFKVWHTITPAALPEGARRRRIDPSRTHEEAKSGSERASEEMRAAVAIFHELRTLRMLPHIESIHVQREPFEGNGMRAEAFSVGTMFAKERLWHVEVIFKEPVNGPLVIGNGRFLGLGVMAPVRDT
;
A
#
# COMPACT_ATOMS: atom_id res chain seq x y z
N MET A 1 -26.37 -49.25 -12.89
CA MET A 1 -27.47 -48.27 -12.70
C MET A 1 -27.50 -47.90 -11.22
N ILE A 2 -26.64 -46.98 -10.79
CA ILE A 2 -26.46 -46.61 -9.38
C ILE A 2 -26.77 -45.11 -9.28
N GLN A 3 -27.83 -44.80 -8.53
CA GLN A 3 -28.41 -43.46 -8.37
C GLN A 3 -27.41 -42.49 -7.75
N ILE A 4 -27.17 -41.39 -8.46
CA ILE A 4 -26.54 -40.17 -7.95
C ILE A 4 -27.56 -39.46 -7.08
N ARG A 5 -27.37 -39.46 -5.75
CA ARG A 5 -28.11 -38.61 -4.82
C ARG A 5 -27.55 -37.19 -4.91
N SER A 6 -28.32 -36.29 -5.52
CA SER A 6 -28.11 -34.84 -5.43
C SER A 6 -28.27 -34.40 -3.98
N ARG A 7 -27.16 -34.03 -3.32
CA ARG A 7 -27.22 -33.23 -2.09
C ARG A 7 -27.51 -31.79 -2.50
N GLU A 8 -28.75 -31.38 -2.31
CA GLU A 8 -29.12 -29.97 -2.24
C GLU A 8 -28.21 -29.27 -1.23
N ARG A 9 -27.43 -28.29 -1.72
CA ARG A 9 -26.76 -27.32 -0.86
C ARG A 9 -27.86 -26.49 -0.20
N LYS A 10 -28.16 -26.79 1.06
CA LYS A 10 -28.71 -25.78 1.96
C LYS A 10 -27.68 -24.65 2.04
N THR A 11 -28.00 -23.52 1.43
CA THR A 11 -27.36 -22.24 1.69
C THR A 11 -27.57 -21.93 3.16
N ASN A 12 -26.60 -22.28 3.99
CA ASN A 12 -26.46 -21.66 5.29
C ASN A 12 -26.11 -20.20 5.00
N ASP A 13 -27.10 -19.33 5.16
CA ASP A 13 -26.92 -17.89 5.33
C ASP A 13 -26.21 -17.68 6.68
N SER A 14 -24.90 -17.94 6.69
CA SER A 14 -24.02 -17.41 7.71
C SER A 14 -23.69 -16.00 7.26
N THR A 15 -24.25 -15.01 7.96
CA THR A 15 -23.90 -13.60 7.86
C THR A 15 -22.41 -13.42 8.15
N GLY A 16 -21.57 -13.67 7.13
CA GLY A 16 -20.22 -13.15 7.09
C GLY A 16 -20.31 -11.63 7.05
N ASP A 17 -19.36 -10.94 7.68
CA ASP A 17 -19.27 -9.48 7.65
C ASP A 17 -19.03 -9.04 6.19
N VAL A 18 -20.13 -8.91 5.43
CA VAL A 18 -20.09 -8.27 4.11
C VAL A 18 -19.65 -6.84 4.38
N HIS A 19 -18.54 -6.41 3.79
CA HIS A 19 -18.12 -5.03 3.88
C HIS A 19 -18.67 -4.28 2.67
N MET A 20 -19.41 -3.21 2.94
CA MET A 20 -19.84 -2.24 1.93
C MET A 20 -18.88 -1.08 1.89
N ASN A 21 -18.84 -0.41 0.74
CA ASN A 21 -17.94 0.71 0.54
C ASN A 21 -18.70 1.92 0.03
N LEU A 22 -18.45 3.07 0.63
CA LEU A 22 -18.94 4.36 0.17
C LEU A 22 -17.87 4.99 -0.72
N LEU A 23 -18.18 5.14 -2.00
CA LEU A 23 -17.35 5.88 -2.96
C LEU A 23 -17.93 7.26 -3.18
N ILE A 24 -17.14 8.30 -2.94
CA ILE A 24 -17.45 9.67 -3.36
C ILE A 24 -16.52 10.03 -4.52
N THR A 25 -17.09 10.28 -5.68
CA THR A 25 -16.40 10.77 -6.87
C THR A 25 -16.57 12.27 -6.97
N VAL A 26 -15.48 13.04 -6.99
CA VAL A 26 -15.50 14.50 -7.05
C VAL A 26 -14.89 14.98 -8.37
N TYR A 27 -15.66 15.79 -9.09
CA TYR A 27 -15.26 16.41 -10.34
C TYR A 27 -14.98 17.88 -10.09
N VAL A 28 -13.74 18.30 -10.33
CA VAL A 28 -13.36 19.71 -10.27
C VAL A 28 -13.53 20.29 -11.67
N HIS A 29 -14.17 21.46 -11.76
CA HIS A 29 -14.59 22.04 -13.04
C HIS A 29 -13.40 22.43 -13.93
N ASP A 30 -12.38 23.08 -13.34
CA ASP A 30 -11.14 23.43 -14.04
C ASP A 30 -10.07 22.37 -13.72
N GLY A 31 -9.14 22.11 -14.63
CA GLY A 31 -7.98 21.23 -14.42
C GLY A 31 -6.93 21.86 -13.49
N ARG A 32 -7.39 22.63 -12.50
CA ARG A 32 -6.63 23.48 -11.60
C ARG A 32 -7.21 23.39 -10.20
N TYR A 33 -6.34 23.17 -9.22
CA TYR A 33 -6.70 23.16 -7.81
C TYR A 33 -5.79 24.10 -7.02
N HIS A 34 -6.39 24.98 -6.21
CA HIS A 34 -5.69 26.08 -5.52
C HIS A 34 -5.63 25.91 -3.99
N GLY A 35 -6.03 24.75 -3.45
CA GLY A 35 -5.87 24.46 -2.03
C GLY A 35 -4.41 24.57 -1.59
N THR A 36 -4.13 25.06 -0.39
CA THR A 36 -2.76 25.11 0.14
C THR A 36 -2.47 23.87 0.99
N ASP A 37 -1.24 23.37 0.86
CA ASP A 37 -0.62 22.35 1.72
C ASP A 37 -1.16 20.90 1.61
N ASP A 38 -2.34 20.66 1.01
CA ASP A 38 -2.85 19.31 0.76
C ASP A 38 -2.86 18.92 -0.73
N TRP A 39 -2.03 17.94 -1.10
CA TRP A 39 -2.21 17.18 -2.34
C TRP A 39 -2.04 15.68 -2.11
N PRO A 40 -3.02 14.84 -2.50
CA PRO A 40 -4.35 15.23 -3.01
C PRO A 40 -5.16 16.04 -1.99
N PRO A 41 -6.27 16.70 -2.38
CA PRO A 41 -7.15 17.39 -1.43
C PRO A 41 -7.52 16.42 -0.31
N SER A 42 -7.29 16.83 0.93
CA SER A 42 -7.38 15.92 2.08
C SER A 42 -8.83 15.45 2.34
N PRO A 43 -9.04 14.29 2.99
CA PRO A 43 -10.38 13.88 3.39
C PRO A 43 -11.08 14.89 4.31
N ALA A 44 -10.33 15.63 5.14
CA ALA A 44 -10.87 16.75 5.91
C ALA A 44 -11.37 17.89 5.00
N ARG A 45 -10.69 18.17 3.88
CA ARG A 45 -11.14 19.15 2.89
C ARG A 45 -12.48 18.75 2.26
N LEU A 46 -12.63 17.49 1.87
CA LEU A 46 -13.89 16.96 1.36
C LEU A 46 -14.97 17.01 2.44
N PHE A 47 -14.67 16.61 3.67
CA PHE A 47 -15.61 16.68 4.78
C PHE A 47 -16.12 18.11 5.01
N GLN A 48 -15.22 19.10 5.01
CA GLN A 48 -15.59 20.52 5.11
C GLN A 48 -16.46 20.98 3.94
N ALA A 49 -16.16 20.54 2.71
CA ALA A 49 -16.93 20.87 1.52
C ALA A 49 -18.35 20.30 1.59
N LEU A 50 -18.51 19.04 2.02
CA LEU A 50 -19.82 18.41 2.20
C LEU A 50 -20.63 19.12 3.29
N VAL A 51 -20.02 19.41 4.45
CA VAL A 51 -20.69 20.18 5.52
C VAL A 51 -21.14 21.54 5.02
N ALA A 52 -20.30 22.26 4.28
CA ALA A 52 -20.64 23.56 3.71
C ALA A 52 -21.77 23.48 2.67
N GLY A 53 -21.82 22.41 1.88
CA GLY A 53 -22.89 22.15 0.91
C GLY A 53 -24.24 21.80 1.56
N SER A 54 -24.23 21.11 2.71
CA SER A 54 -25.45 20.75 3.44
C SER A 54 -26.07 21.90 4.25
N CYS A 55 -25.34 22.99 4.48
CA CYS A 55 -25.86 24.12 5.25
C CYS A 55 -26.86 24.95 4.42
N PHE A 56 -28.04 25.22 4.98
CA PHE A 56 -28.99 26.19 4.45
C PHE A 56 -28.94 27.46 5.30
N GLY A 57 -28.18 28.47 4.85
CA GLY A 57 -27.91 29.67 5.64
C GLY A 57 -27.01 29.35 6.84
N GLU A 58 -27.46 29.64 8.06
CA GLU A 58 -26.67 29.43 9.28
C GLU A 58 -26.90 28.08 9.96
N SER A 59 -27.84 27.26 9.44
CA SER A 59 -28.26 26.02 10.10
C SER A 59 -27.86 24.78 9.31
N LEU A 60 -27.42 23.78 10.08
CA LEU A 60 -27.25 22.40 9.64
C LEU A 60 -28.33 21.57 10.33
N GLN A 61 -29.08 20.78 9.56
CA GLN A 61 -30.18 19.97 10.10
C GLN A 61 -29.65 18.90 11.05
N ASP A 62 -30.45 18.50 12.04
CA ASP A 62 -30.04 17.51 13.03
C ASP A 62 -29.83 16.11 12.43
N GLU A 63 -30.49 15.81 11.30
CA GLU A 63 -30.29 14.58 10.55
C GLU A 63 -28.91 14.57 9.85
N ASP A 64 -28.55 15.64 9.15
CA ASP A 64 -27.21 15.81 8.56
C ASP A 64 -26.10 15.73 9.61
N LYS A 65 -26.32 16.28 10.82
CA LYS A 65 -25.35 16.17 11.92
C LYS A 65 -25.08 14.71 12.30
N LYS A 66 -26.12 13.85 12.34
CA LYS A 66 -25.95 12.43 12.63
C LYS A 66 -25.15 11.74 11.53
N ILE A 67 -25.45 12.07 10.27
CA ILE A 67 -24.76 11.52 9.10
C ILE A 67 -23.27 11.88 9.11
N PHE A 68 -22.92 13.15 9.37
CA PHE A 68 -21.52 13.57 9.49
C PHE A 68 -20.79 12.96 10.69
N LYS A 69 -21.49 12.79 11.83
CA LYS A 69 -20.93 12.09 13.00
C LYS A 69 -20.67 10.61 12.71
N TRP A 70 -21.48 9.97 11.87
CA TRP A 70 -21.19 8.61 11.40
C TRP A 70 -19.93 8.59 10.53
N LEU A 71 -19.80 9.52 9.57
CA LEU A 71 -18.63 9.62 8.69
C LEU A 71 -17.32 9.87 9.46
N GLU A 72 -17.36 10.63 10.56
CA GLU A 72 -16.21 10.84 11.46
C GLU A 72 -15.65 9.58 12.12
N ASN A 73 -16.48 8.55 12.28
CA ASN A 73 -16.10 7.30 12.94
C ASN A 73 -15.52 6.27 11.95
N LEU A 74 -15.58 6.53 10.64
CA LEU A 74 -15.00 5.64 9.65
C LEU A 74 -13.47 5.76 9.62
N GLN A 75 -12.80 4.69 9.20
CA GLN A 75 -11.35 4.73 8.97
C GLN A 75 -11.01 5.66 7.80
N ALA A 76 -9.77 6.14 7.79
CA ALA A 76 -9.26 7.01 6.73
C ALA A 76 -9.45 6.36 5.35
N PRO A 77 -10.02 7.07 4.36
CA PRO A 77 -10.42 6.48 3.08
C PRO A 77 -9.22 6.13 2.21
N VAL A 78 -9.44 5.29 1.19
CA VAL A 78 -8.54 5.23 0.02
C VAL A 78 -8.85 6.42 -0.88
N ILE A 79 -7.83 7.11 -1.38
CA ILE A 79 -8.00 8.28 -2.25
C ILE A 79 -7.49 7.93 -3.65
N GLY A 80 -8.29 8.16 -4.69
CA GLY A 80 -7.81 8.23 -6.06
C GLY A 80 -7.63 9.70 -6.42
N ALA A 81 -6.46 10.09 -6.91
CA ALA A 81 -6.25 11.43 -7.43
C ALA A 81 -5.54 11.42 -8.79
N PRO A 82 -5.86 12.36 -9.69
CA PRO A 82 -5.14 12.52 -10.93
C PRO A 82 -3.66 12.83 -10.67
N HIS A 83 -2.81 12.57 -11.66
CA HIS A 83 -1.44 13.06 -11.62
C HIS A 83 -1.43 14.59 -11.69
N LYS A 84 -0.64 15.24 -10.83
CA LYS A 84 -0.45 16.70 -10.89
C LYS A 84 0.86 17.09 -11.54
N ASN A 85 0.83 18.29 -12.09
CA ASN A 85 2.01 19.12 -12.30
C ASN A 85 1.83 20.41 -11.50
N ASP A 86 2.91 20.92 -10.91
CA ASP A 86 2.86 22.23 -10.27
C ASP A 86 2.81 23.32 -11.35
N GLY A 87 1.83 24.21 -11.22
CA GLY A 87 1.64 25.33 -12.13
C GLY A 87 2.59 26.48 -11.84
N GLN A 88 2.44 27.57 -12.60
CA GLN A 88 3.24 28.76 -12.36
C GLN A 88 2.80 29.46 -11.07
N SER A 89 3.74 29.68 -10.15
CA SER A 89 3.54 30.53 -8.97
C SER A 89 3.37 32.00 -9.40
N VAL A 90 2.29 32.63 -8.91
CA VAL A 90 1.96 34.03 -9.16
C VAL A 90 1.76 34.74 -7.81
N ILE A 91 2.38 35.91 -7.67
CA ILE A 91 2.23 36.76 -6.49
C ILE A 91 1.19 37.84 -6.80
N PHE A 92 0.09 37.84 -6.05
CA PHE A 92 -0.90 38.91 -6.07
C PHE A 92 -0.63 39.89 -4.94
N TYR A 93 -0.83 41.18 -5.19
CA TYR A 93 -0.76 42.22 -4.17
C TYR A 93 -2.17 42.67 -3.80
N VAL A 94 -2.70 42.15 -2.69
CA VAL A 94 -4.09 42.36 -2.28
C VAL A 94 -4.15 43.37 -1.14
N PRO A 95 -5.04 44.39 -1.18
CA PRO A 95 -5.18 45.32 -0.06
C PRO A 95 -5.54 44.60 1.24
N ARG A 96 -4.91 44.96 2.35
CA ARG A 96 -5.40 44.54 3.68
C ARG A 96 -6.76 45.18 3.93
N ASN A 97 -7.63 44.47 4.65
CA ASN A 97 -8.87 45.02 5.21
C ASN A 97 -8.58 45.95 6.40
N THR A 98 -7.73 46.95 6.19
CA THR A 98 -7.31 47.97 7.17
C THR A 98 -7.47 49.39 6.61
N ILE A 99 -8.24 49.54 5.53
CA ILE A 99 -8.48 50.86 4.94
C ILE A 99 -9.32 51.75 5.88
N ASP A 100 -10.21 51.12 6.64
CA ASP A 100 -11.06 51.77 7.64
C ASP A 100 -10.22 52.40 8.77
N SER A 101 -9.11 51.76 9.16
CA SER A 101 -8.17 52.31 10.15
C SER A 101 -7.24 53.39 9.58
N GLN A 102 -7.28 53.64 8.28
CA GLN A 102 -6.57 54.72 7.61
C GLN A 102 -7.50 55.81 7.07
N GLY A 103 -8.68 55.99 7.70
CA GLY A 103 -9.62 57.05 7.37
C GLY A 103 -10.30 56.88 6.02
N CYS A 104 -10.38 55.65 5.50
CA CYS A 104 -11.01 55.30 4.22
C CYS A 104 -10.42 56.03 3.00
N ASN A 105 -9.16 56.47 3.07
CA ASN A 105 -8.51 57.14 1.95
C ASN A 105 -8.08 56.11 0.89
N LEU A 106 -8.91 55.98 -0.16
CA LEU A 106 -8.71 55.07 -1.29
C LEU A 106 -7.40 55.35 -2.07
N GLU A 107 -6.83 56.54 -1.99
CA GLU A 107 -5.56 56.88 -2.65
C GLU A 107 -4.36 56.16 -2.01
N ARG A 108 -4.48 55.69 -0.76
CA ARG A 108 -3.41 55.00 -0.02
C ARG A 108 -3.48 53.48 -0.08
N ILE A 109 -4.35 52.92 -0.93
CA ILE A 109 -4.49 51.46 -1.09
C ILE A 109 -3.16 50.77 -1.42
N ALA A 110 -2.26 51.45 -2.14
CA ALA A 110 -0.94 50.91 -2.48
C ALA A 110 -0.09 50.61 -1.23
N ASP A 111 -0.19 51.43 -0.19
CA ASP A 111 0.62 51.34 1.05
C ASP A 111 0.23 50.15 1.93
N ILE A 112 -0.97 49.59 1.73
CA ILE A 112 -1.56 48.54 2.57
C ILE A 112 -1.68 47.19 1.87
N ARG A 113 -1.04 47.02 0.71
CA ARG A 113 -1.05 45.73 0.00
C ARG A 113 -0.24 44.68 0.74
N GLN A 114 -0.72 43.45 0.71
CA GLN A 114 -0.03 42.27 1.19
C GLN A 114 0.16 41.29 0.04
N GLU A 115 1.34 40.68 0.00
CA GLU A 115 1.66 39.63 -0.95
C GLU A 115 0.84 38.37 -0.65
N LYS A 116 0.23 37.81 -1.69
CA LYS A 116 -0.48 36.55 -1.65
C LYS A 116 0.03 35.68 -2.79
N ASN A 117 0.85 34.70 -2.44
CA ASN A 117 1.32 33.69 -3.39
C ASN A 117 0.19 32.70 -3.70
N VAL A 118 0.00 32.41 -4.99
CA VAL A 118 -0.91 31.39 -5.51
C VAL A 118 -0.15 30.55 -6.51
N GLU A 119 -0.11 29.25 -6.26
CA GLU A 119 0.48 28.25 -7.16
C GLU A 119 -0.58 27.16 -7.39
N PRO A 120 -1.21 27.11 -8.57
CA PRO A 120 -2.23 26.10 -8.85
C PRO A 120 -1.57 24.75 -9.14
N ARG A 121 -2.25 23.67 -8.75
CA ARG A 121 -1.89 22.31 -9.17
C ARG A 121 -2.69 21.96 -10.40
N LEU A 122 -1.98 21.68 -11.50
CA LEU A 122 -2.56 21.38 -12.81
C LEU A 122 -2.75 19.87 -12.97
N PHE A 123 -3.89 19.44 -13.49
CA PHE A 123 -4.21 18.03 -13.72
C PHE A 123 -5.24 17.89 -14.86
N ASP A 124 -5.44 16.67 -15.35
CA ASP A 124 -6.48 16.36 -16.33
C ASP A 124 -7.86 16.38 -15.67
N SER A 125 -8.70 17.37 -16.02
CA SER A 125 -10.03 17.55 -15.44
C SER A 125 -11.01 16.42 -15.79
N GLN A 126 -10.69 15.56 -16.78
CA GLN A 126 -11.49 14.37 -17.08
C GLN A 126 -11.30 13.25 -16.04
N ILE A 127 -10.24 13.32 -15.23
CA ILE A 127 -9.93 12.34 -14.20
C ILE A 127 -10.43 12.87 -12.84
N PRO A 128 -11.52 12.32 -12.28
CA PRO A 128 -12.07 12.80 -11.01
C PRO A 128 -11.23 12.35 -9.81
N PHE A 129 -11.40 13.01 -8.68
CA PHE A 129 -10.93 12.51 -7.39
C PHE A 129 -11.89 11.45 -6.86
N LEU A 130 -11.36 10.40 -6.24
CA LEU A 130 -12.12 9.33 -5.61
C LEU A 130 -11.81 9.30 -4.11
N TYR A 131 -12.83 9.15 -3.26
CA TYR A 131 -12.67 8.92 -1.83
C TYR A 131 -13.52 7.71 -1.44
N LEU A 132 -12.87 6.66 -0.95
CA LEU A 132 -13.49 5.37 -0.70
C LEU A 132 -13.35 4.98 0.77
N TRP A 133 -14.48 4.87 1.47
CA TRP A 133 -14.55 4.36 2.84
C TRP A 133 -15.14 2.96 2.86
N SER A 134 -14.55 2.07 3.66
CA SER A 134 -15.12 0.75 3.94
C SER A 134 -15.87 0.79 5.29
N PHE A 135 -17.03 0.14 5.35
CA PHE A 135 -17.84 0.02 6.55
C PHE A 135 -18.56 -1.34 6.59
N ASN A 136 -19.09 -1.71 7.75
CA ASN A 136 -19.79 -3.00 7.92
C ASN A 136 -21.19 -2.92 7.31
N HIS A 137 -21.60 -3.98 6.60
CA HIS A 137 -22.95 -4.10 6.02
C HIS A 137 -24.00 -4.35 7.11
N GLY A 138 -24.34 -3.28 7.84
CA GLY A 138 -25.48 -3.23 8.77
C GLY A 138 -26.54 -2.23 8.29
N GLU A 139 -27.77 -2.35 8.79
CA GLU A 139 -28.88 -1.45 8.44
C GLU A 139 -28.52 0.02 8.65
N GLU A 140 -27.90 0.35 9.79
CA GLU A 140 -27.42 1.70 10.08
C GLU A 140 -26.35 2.15 9.08
N GLY A 141 -25.36 1.31 8.78
CA GLY A 141 -24.30 1.63 7.81
C GLY A 141 -24.85 1.91 6.41
N MET A 142 -25.80 1.10 5.95
CA MET A 142 -26.45 1.28 4.64
C MET A 142 -27.30 2.54 4.58
N MET A 143 -28.06 2.83 5.65
CA MET A 143 -28.86 4.04 5.76
C MET A 143 -27.99 5.29 5.74
N GLN A 144 -26.95 5.35 6.58
CA GLN A 144 -26.03 6.49 6.66
C GLN A 144 -25.21 6.66 5.39
N GLY A 145 -24.72 5.56 4.80
CA GLY A 145 -24.02 5.56 3.52
C GLY A 145 -24.88 6.13 2.39
N SER A 146 -26.14 5.68 2.29
CA SER A 146 -27.10 6.20 1.30
C SER A 146 -27.40 7.68 1.52
N ALA A 147 -27.50 8.11 2.79
CA ALA A 147 -27.72 9.51 3.12
C ALA A 147 -26.52 10.40 2.76
N ILE A 148 -25.28 9.93 2.96
CA ILE A 148 -24.09 10.62 2.44
C ILE A 148 -24.17 10.75 0.91
N CYS A 149 -24.55 9.71 0.18
CA CYS A 149 -24.68 9.80 -1.27
C CYS A 149 -25.61 10.94 -1.69
N ASN A 150 -26.72 11.15 -0.98
CA ASN A 150 -27.61 12.29 -1.24
C ASN A 150 -26.94 13.64 -0.93
N ILE A 151 -26.21 13.75 0.20
CA ILE A 151 -25.48 14.96 0.59
C ILE A 151 -24.42 15.35 -0.46
N THR A 152 -23.78 14.38 -1.12
CA THR A 152 -22.73 14.69 -2.12
C THR A 152 -23.23 15.56 -3.28
N ASN A 153 -24.53 15.49 -3.62
CA ASN A 153 -25.14 16.31 -4.66
C ASN A 153 -25.15 17.82 -4.33
N ASN A 154 -24.99 18.19 -3.06
CA ASN A 154 -24.95 19.59 -2.61
C ASN A 154 -23.53 20.17 -2.66
N LEU A 155 -22.51 19.38 -2.99
CA LEU A 155 -21.14 19.86 -3.09
C LEU A 155 -21.01 20.81 -4.29
N TYR A 156 -20.52 22.03 -4.04
CA TYR A 156 -20.31 23.06 -5.07
C TYR A 156 -18.86 23.55 -5.16
N GLN A 157 -18.00 23.18 -4.20
CA GLN A 157 -16.59 23.59 -4.16
C GLN A 157 -15.75 22.55 -3.42
N LEU A 158 -14.47 22.41 -3.79
CA LEU A 158 -13.48 21.60 -3.07
C LEU A 158 -12.17 22.37 -3.01
N GLY A 159 -11.85 22.99 -1.87
CA GLY A 159 -10.64 23.79 -1.71
C GLY A 159 -10.94 25.25 -1.40
N ARG A 160 -10.48 26.16 -2.27
CA ARG A 160 -10.79 27.60 -2.22
C ARG A 160 -12.07 27.88 -2.99
N GLY A 161 -12.66 29.06 -2.80
CA GLY A 161 -13.90 29.45 -3.52
C GLY A 161 -13.77 29.59 -5.05
N VAL A 162 -12.57 29.44 -5.60
CA VAL A 162 -12.32 29.35 -7.06
C VAL A 162 -12.27 27.91 -7.56
N ASP A 163 -12.17 26.93 -6.65
CA ASP A 163 -12.09 25.50 -6.95
C ASP A 163 -13.51 24.92 -7.01
N MET A 164 -14.28 25.35 -8.01
CA MET A 164 -15.64 24.86 -8.23
C MET A 164 -15.64 23.37 -8.52
N ALA A 165 -16.49 22.62 -7.84
CA ALA A 165 -16.54 21.18 -7.94
C ALA A 165 -17.95 20.65 -7.70
N TRP A 166 -18.24 19.45 -8.16
CA TRP A 166 -19.46 18.72 -7.84
C TRP A 166 -19.10 17.26 -7.55
N ALA A 167 -19.98 16.53 -6.87
CA ALA A 167 -19.70 15.16 -6.46
C ALA A 167 -20.89 14.22 -6.67
N GLN A 168 -20.58 12.93 -6.73
CA GLN A 168 -21.54 11.83 -6.76
C GLN A 168 -21.09 10.75 -5.78
N GLY A 169 -22.03 10.29 -4.95
CA GLY A 169 -21.84 9.18 -4.02
C GLY A 169 -22.44 7.88 -4.54
N GLU A 170 -21.73 6.78 -4.32
CA GLU A 170 -22.14 5.42 -4.70
C GLU A 170 -21.83 4.45 -3.55
N LEU A 171 -22.68 3.44 -3.35
CA LEU A 171 -22.39 2.30 -2.48
C LEU A 171 -21.95 1.12 -3.35
N LEU A 172 -20.80 0.55 -3.04
CA LEU A 172 -20.15 -0.49 -3.84
C LEU A 172 -19.79 -1.72 -3.00
N GLU A 173 -19.95 -2.88 -3.60
CA GLU A 173 -19.42 -4.14 -3.08
C GLU A 173 -17.90 -4.23 -3.28
N ALA A 174 -17.24 -5.12 -2.53
CA ALA A 174 -15.78 -5.28 -2.57
C ALA A 174 -15.23 -5.56 -3.98
N LYS A 175 -15.94 -6.34 -4.80
CA LYS A 175 -15.50 -6.66 -6.17
C LYS A 175 -15.53 -5.44 -7.09
N GLU A 176 -16.57 -4.61 -6.99
CA GLU A 176 -16.72 -3.40 -7.79
C GLU A 176 -15.65 -2.36 -7.42
N VAL A 177 -15.29 -2.30 -6.14
CA VAL A 177 -14.17 -1.49 -5.66
C VAL A 177 -12.86 -1.87 -6.35
N ASP A 178 -12.53 -3.16 -6.39
CA ASP A 178 -11.29 -3.62 -7.01
C ASP A 178 -11.26 -3.26 -8.50
N GLU A 179 -12.36 -3.48 -9.22
CA GLU A 179 -12.52 -3.08 -10.62
C GLU A 179 -12.32 -1.57 -10.81
N ARG A 180 -12.95 -0.74 -9.97
CA ARG A 180 -12.84 0.72 -10.01
C ARG A 180 -11.42 1.21 -9.76
N LEU A 181 -10.74 0.67 -8.74
CA LEU A 181 -9.37 1.05 -8.40
C LEU A 181 -8.35 0.55 -9.44
N LEU A 182 -8.60 -0.61 -10.05
CA LEU A 182 -7.78 -1.16 -11.14
C LEU A 182 -7.90 -0.33 -12.42
N ALA A 183 -9.09 0.15 -12.75
CA ALA A 183 -9.35 0.97 -13.93
C ALA A 183 -8.96 2.45 -13.76
N TYR A 184 -8.77 2.92 -12.51
CA TYR A 184 -8.49 4.32 -12.25
C TYR A 184 -7.15 4.77 -12.89
N PRO A 185 -7.17 5.83 -13.73
CA PRO A 185 -6.00 6.27 -14.50
C PRO A 185 -5.02 7.15 -13.70
N GLY A 186 -5.39 7.59 -12.50
CA GLY A 186 -4.55 8.38 -11.61
C GLY A 186 -3.78 7.55 -10.57
N GLN A 187 -3.21 8.26 -9.60
CA GLN A 187 -2.51 7.68 -8.46
C GLN A 187 -3.50 7.32 -7.35
N ILE A 188 -3.34 6.11 -6.79
CA ILE A 188 -4.07 5.67 -5.61
C ILE A 188 -3.24 5.95 -4.36
N TYR A 189 -3.86 6.58 -3.38
CA TYR A 189 -3.32 6.87 -2.06
C TYR A 189 -4.01 6.02 -1.01
N ARG A 190 -3.22 5.31 -0.21
CA ARG A 190 -3.73 4.46 0.86
C ARG A 190 -3.15 4.88 2.19
N SER A 191 -3.99 4.89 3.21
CA SER A 191 -3.58 5.22 4.57
C SER A 191 -2.65 4.15 5.14
N THR A 192 -1.65 4.58 5.89
CA THR A 192 -0.69 3.72 6.59
C THR A 192 -0.82 3.90 8.08
N LYS A 193 -0.74 2.81 8.85
CA LYS A 193 -0.60 2.91 10.30
C LYS A 193 0.84 3.28 10.68
N GLY A 194 0.99 4.45 11.30
CA GLY A 194 2.26 4.98 11.77
C GLY A 194 2.84 6.06 10.84
N ARG A 195 3.87 6.75 11.33
CA ARG A 195 4.53 7.85 10.61
C ARG A 195 5.83 7.36 9.99
N ASN A 196 5.85 7.11 8.67
CA ASN A 196 7.11 6.84 7.98
C ASN A 196 7.08 7.27 6.50
N GLY A 197 7.65 8.43 6.18
CA GLY A 197 8.02 8.80 4.81
C GLY A 197 6.88 8.98 3.79
N GLY A 198 5.62 8.96 4.23
CA GLY A 198 4.44 9.27 3.39
C GLY A 198 3.97 10.72 3.52
N ILE A 199 2.88 11.04 2.84
CA ILE A 199 2.25 12.37 2.86
C ILE A 199 1.25 12.42 4.02
N GLU A 200 1.35 13.44 4.87
CA GLU A 200 0.37 13.66 5.94
C GLU A 200 -0.84 14.42 5.36
N LEU A 201 -2.02 13.84 5.52
CA LEU A 201 -3.29 14.45 5.15
C LEU A 201 -4.22 14.45 6.37
N SER A 202 -4.86 15.59 6.61
CA SER A 202 -5.88 15.71 7.64
C SER A 202 -7.12 14.88 7.28
N CYS A 203 -7.60 14.06 8.21
CA CYS A 203 -8.80 13.24 8.07
C CYS A 203 -9.84 13.61 9.14
N PRO A 204 -11.15 13.45 8.83
CA PRO A 204 -12.19 13.53 9.84
C PRO A 204 -11.95 12.49 10.94
N CYS A 205 -12.23 12.91 12.17
CA CYS A 205 -12.19 12.10 13.38
C CYS A 205 -13.33 12.53 14.31
N PRO A 206 -13.68 11.73 15.34
CA PRO A 206 -14.72 12.10 16.29
C PRO A 206 -14.53 13.52 16.86
N GLY A 207 -15.56 14.37 16.68
CA GLY A 207 -15.59 15.78 17.09
C GLY A 207 -15.18 16.78 16.01
N SER A 208 -14.96 16.35 14.76
CA SER A 208 -14.59 17.25 13.66
C SER A 208 -15.70 18.25 13.35
N LEU A 209 -16.93 17.80 13.20
CA LEU A 209 -18.14 18.59 12.96
C LEU A 209 -18.39 19.57 14.10
N ASP A 210 -18.35 19.10 15.35
CA ASP A 210 -18.55 19.97 16.51
C ASP A 210 -17.49 21.09 16.55
N SER A 211 -16.25 20.78 16.14
CA SER A 211 -15.19 21.79 16.01
C SER A 211 -15.45 22.79 14.88
N LEU A 212 -15.99 22.34 13.74
CA LEU A 212 -16.37 23.21 12.62
C LEU A 212 -17.54 24.13 13.01
N VAL A 213 -18.57 23.60 13.67
CA VAL A 213 -19.71 24.37 14.18
C VAL A 213 -19.23 25.41 15.20
N THR A 214 -18.34 25.03 16.12
CA THR A 214 -17.75 25.95 17.11
C THR A 214 -16.95 27.06 16.42
N ARG A 215 -16.11 26.69 15.44
CA ARG A 215 -15.33 27.64 14.65
C ARG A 215 -16.22 28.60 13.87
N TYR A 216 -17.32 28.12 13.29
CA TYR A 216 -18.30 28.95 12.57
C TYR A 216 -18.93 29.99 13.50
N LYS A 217 -19.46 29.57 14.66
CA LYS A 217 -20.04 30.48 15.66
C LYS A 217 -19.04 31.54 16.13
N ALA A 218 -17.80 31.13 16.44
CA ALA A 218 -16.73 32.07 16.80
C ALA A 218 -16.35 33.02 15.66
N SER A 219 -16.49 32.59 14.40
CA SER A 219 -16.25 33.42 13.22
C SER A 219 -17.32 34.51 13.03
N LEU A 220 -18.58 34.24 13.38
CA LEU A 220 -19.66 35.23 13.36
C LEU A 220 -19.44 36.32 14.42
N SER A 221 -18.88 35.97 15.56
CA SER A 221 -18.56 36.88 16.67
C SER A 221 -17.09 37.29 16.71
N ARG A 222 -16.36 37.26 15.59
CA ARG A 222 -14.90 37.51 15.62
C ARG A 222 -14.51 38.98 15.80
N PHE A 223 -15.46 39.90 15.61
CA PHE A 223 -15.25 41.33 15.72
C PHE A 223 -16.05 41.87 16.92
N HIS A 224 -15.35 42.46 17.88
CA HIS A 224 -15.99 43.14 19.00
C HIS A 224 -15.32 44.48 19.28
N HIS A 225 -16.08 45.42 19.83
CA HIS A 225 -15.60 46.76 20.17
C HIS A 225 -15.19 46.83 21.64
N GLU A 226 -13.94 47.23 21.90
CA GLU A 226 -13.47 47.65 23.22
C GLU A 226 -12.85 49.05 23.09
N SER A 227 -13.34 49.99 23.91
CA SER A 227 -12.64 51.25 24.21
C SER A 227 -12.11 52.00 22.97
N ASN A 228 -12.97 52.28 21.98
CA ASN A 228 -12.65 52.90 20.68
C ASN A 228 -11.78 52.07 19.70
N SER A 229 -11.57 50.78 19.95
CA SER A 229 -10.85 49.87 19.04
C SER A 229 -11.69 48.64 18.68
N GLN A 230 -11.57 48.18 17.44
CA GLN A 230 -12.16 46.92 17.00
C GLN A 230 -11.13 45.80 17.19
N ILE A 231 -11.44 44.84 18.05
CA ILE A 231 -10.58 43.69 18.32
C ILE A 231 -11.04 42.53 17.42
N LEU A 232 -10.07 41.91 16.74
CA LEU A 232 -10.26 40.70 15.94
C LEU A 232 -9.76 39.49 16.73
N THR A 233 -10.69 38.60 17.10
CA THR A 233 -10.35 37.32 17.73
C THR A 233 -10.30 36.23 16.66
N GLN A 234 -9.17 35.52 16.57
CA GLN A 234 -9.02 34.42 15.62
C GLN A 234 -9.87 33.21 16.05
N PRO A 235 -10.76 32.69 15.19
CA PRO A 235 -11.54 31.50 15.51
C PRO A 235 -10.64 30.28 15.77
N PRO A 236 -11.02 29.37 16.69
CA PRO A 236 -10.23 28.20 17.04
C PRO A 236 -9.99 27.32 15.81
N ARG A 237 -8.80 26.71 15.71
CA ARG A 237 -8.48 25.80 14.61
C ARG A 237 -9.43 24.59 14.64
N PRO A 238 -9.90 24.12 13.47
CA PRO A 238 -10.74 22.94 13.43
C PRO A 238 -9.94 21.71 13.87
N ARG A 239 -10.63 20.72 14.44
CA ARG A 239 -10.05 19.48 14.94
C ARG A 239 -10.13 18.41 13.85
N PHE A 240 -8.98 17.94 13.41
CA PHE A 240 -8.80 16.80 12.51
C PHE A 240 -7.61 15.97 12.99
N THR A 241 -7.51 14.72 12.52
CA THR A 241 -6.35 13.87 12.78
C THR A 241 -5.45 13.82 11.55
N GLU A 242 -4.14 13.90 11.74
CA GLU A 242 -3.19 13.70 10.65
C GLU A 242 -2.98 12.21 10.41
N ILE A 243 -3.19 11.78 9.16
CA ILE A 243 -3.00 10.39 8.72
C ILE A 243 -1.96 10.39 7.60
N THR A 244 -0.99 9.48 7.71
CA THR A 244 0.03 9.31 6.68
C THR A 244 -0.51 8.43 5.55
N TYR A 245 -0.33 8.89 4.31
CA TYR A 245 -0.71 8.19 3.08
C TYR A 245 0.51 7.85 2.24
N ASN A 246 0.42 6.72 1.51
CA ASN A 246 1.46 6.26 0.57
C ASN A 246 2.86 6.22 1.19
N SER A 247 2.94 5.76 2.44
CA SER A 247 4.24 5.49 3.06
C SER A 247 4.99 4.45 2.22
N PRO A 248 6.32 4.57 2.03
CA PRO A 248 7.09 3.44 1.54
C PRO A 248 6.99 2.25 2.51
N PRO A 249 7.15 1.01 2.02
CA PRO A 249 7.22 -0.16 2.89
C PRO A 249 8.28 0.00 3.99
N ILE A 250 7.95 -0.44 5.20
CA ILE A 250 8.87 -0.38 6.34
C ILE A 250 9.66 -1.69 6.37
N ARG A 251 10.99 -1.57 6.42
CA ARG A 251 11.89 -2.72 6.32
C ARG A 251 12.71 -2.89 7.58
N CYS A 252 12.91 -4.12 8.01
CA CYS A 252 13.81 -4.46 9.10
C CYS A 252 14.63 -5.70 8.77
N LEU A 253 15.95 -5.60 8.97
CA LEU A 253 16.89 -6.66 8.66
C LEU A 253 17.20 -7.49 9.91
N PHE A 254 17.22 -8.81 9.73
CA PHE A 254 17.58 -9.78 10.75
C PHE A 254 18.71 -10.69 10.27
N GLU A 255 19.50 -11.22 11.20
CA GLU A 255 20.54 -12.21 10.97
C GLU A 255 20.16 -13.56 11.57
N LEU A 256 20.53 -14.63 10.88
CA LEU A 256 20.47 -15.99 11.39
C LEU A 256 21.75 -16.27 12.17
N ARG A 257 21.62 -16.38 13.49
CA ARG A 257 22.74 -16.60 14.42
C ARG A 257 22.60 -17.96 15.09
N LYS A 258 23.72 -18.57 15.51
CA LYS A 258 23.63 -19.80 16.31
C LYS A 258 23.06 -19.44 17.69
N ALA A 259 22.12 -20.24 18.20
CA ALA A 259 21.54 -20.02 19.52
C ALA A 259 22.58 -20.19 20.65
N THR A 260 23.60 -21.02 20.42
CA THR A 260 24.71 -21.27 21.35
C THR A 260 25.77 -20.17 21.36
N ASP A 261 25.91 -19.42 20.27
CA ASP A 261 26.89 -18.34 20.09
C ASP A 261 26.35 -17.32 19.07
N ASP A 262 25.81 -16.22 19.57
CA ASP A 262 25.17 -15.19 18.76
C ASP A 262 26.16 -14.40 17.87
N THR A 263 27.47 -14.59 18.09
CA THR A 263 28.53 -13.99 17.27
C THR A 263 28.73 -14.73 15.95
N GLN A 264 28.30 -16.00 15.87
CA GLN A 264 28.44 -16.85 14.69
C GLN A 264 27.16 -16.89 13.86
N PHE A 265 27.30 -16.93 12.54
CA PHE A 265 26.17 -17.17 11.64
C PHE A 265 25.73 -18.63 11.70
N ALA A 266 24.43 -18.84 11.55
CA ALA A 266 23.83 -20.13 11.25
C ALA A 266 23.25 -20.07 9.82
N PRO A 267 24.10 -20.25 8.79
CA PRO A 267 23.67 -20.11 7.41
C PRO A 267 22.70 -21.23 7.03
N CYS A 268 21.75 -20.88 6.16
CA CYS A 268 20.77 -21.80 5.60
C CYS A 268 21.03 -22.03 4.10
N GLN A 269 20.94 -23.29 3.67
CA GLN A 269 21.11 -23.66 2.28
C GLN A 269 20.05 -22.96 1.42
N LEU A 270 20.48 -22.48 0.25
CA LEU A 270 19.62 -21.71 -0.65
C LEU A 270 18.32 -22.45 -1.02
N ILE A 271 18.41 -23.78 -1.25
CA ILE A 271 17.26 -24.62 -1.60
C ILE A 271 16.24 -24.79 -0.47
N GLN A 272 16.63 -24.51 0.79
CA GLN A 272 15.74 -24.59 1.96
C GLN A 272 14.99 -23.27 2.22
N SER A 273 15.13 -22.27 1.35
CA SER A 273 14.54 -20.94 1.47
C SER A 273 13.06 -20.94 1.89
N THR A 274 12.23 -21.73 1.22
CA THR A 274 10.79 -21.79 1.53
C THR A 274 10.52 -22.40 2.89
N LYS A 275 11.23 -23.48 3.27
CA LYS A 275 11.08 -24.11 4.59
C LYS A 275 11.48 -23.13 5.69
N LEU A 276 12.62 -22.44 5.51
CA LEU A 276 13.09 -21.40 6.43
C LEU A 276 12.06 -20.29 6.61
N VAL A 277 11.53 -19.73 5.51
CA VAL A 277 10.54 -18.65 5.57
C VAL A 277 9.24 -19.12 6.24
N MET A 278 8.78 -20.33 5.95
CA MET A 278 7.59 -20.89 6.59
C MET A 278 7.78 -21.08 8.10
N GLU A 279 8.89 -21.64 8.55
CA GLU A 279 9.17 -21.82 9.98
C GLU A 279 9.26 -20.47 10.72
N ILE A 280 9.93 -19.48 10.14
CA ILE A 280 10.01 -18.13 10.72
C ILE A 280 8.61 -17.50 10.76
N ARG A 281 7.85 -17.56 9.65
CA ARG A 281 6.49 -17.00 9.55
C ARG A 281 5.58 -17.60 10.61
N ASP A 282 5.53 -18.92 10.68
CA ASP A 282 4.60 -19.64 11.55
C ASP A 282 4.96 -19.38 13.03
N SER A 283 6.25 -19.28 13.35
CA SER A 283 6.73 -18.87 14.69
C SER A 283 6.32 -17.44 15.04
N ALA A 284 6.43 -16.51 14.10
CA ALA A 284 6.00 -15.11 14.30
C ALA A 284 4.47 -15.01 14.49
N ILE A 285 3.68 -15.74 13.69
CA ILE A 285 2.22 -15.84 13.84
C ILE A 285 1.86 -16.37 15.22
N GLN A 286 2.50 -17.45 15.68
CA GLN A 286 2.25 -18.02 17.01
C GLN A 286 2.51 -17.00 18.12
N LYS A 287 3.63 -16.27 18.04
CA LYS A 287 3.98 -15.24 19.02
C LYS A 287 2.98 -14.08 19.02
N LEU A 288 2.55 -13.61 17.83
CA LEU A 288 1.54 -12.57 17.70
C LEU A 288 0.17 -13.00 18.21
N ARG A 289 -0.31 -14.20 17.86
CA ARG A 289 -1.60 -14.71 18.34
C ARG A 289 -1.65 -14.83 19.86
N LYS A 290 -0.54 -15.20 20.50
CA LYS A 290 -0.44 -15.27 21.96
C LYS A 290 -0.56 -13.89 22.62
N THR A 291 -0.01 -12.84 22.00
CA THR A 291 0.01 -11.49 22.56
C THR A 291 -1.19 -10.63 22.15
N LEU A 292 -1.75 -10.87 20.97
CA LEU A 292 -2.85 -10.12 20.37
C LEU A 292 -3.99 -11.07 19.93
N PRO A 293 -4.61 -11.82 20.86
CA PRO A 293 -5.63 -12.83 20.51
C PRO A 293 -6.85 -12.22 19.82
N GLN A 294 -7.20 -10.98 20.16
CA GLN A 294 -8.34 -10.25 19.55
C GLN A 294 -8.08 -9.81 18.10
N GLN A 295 -6.84 -9.92 17.60
CA GLN A 295 -6.45 -9.51 16.25
C GLN A 295 -6.09 -10.70 15.34
N GLU A 296 -6.49 -11.92 15.67
CA GLU A 296 -6.12 -13.12 14.92
C GLU A 296 -6.46 -13.03 13.43
N GLY A 297 -7.64 -12.53 13.07
CA GLY A 297 -8.02 -12.31 11.67
C GLY A 297 -7.09 -11.35 10.93
N ILE A 298 -6.63 -10.31 11.63
CA ILE A 298 -5.68 -9.32 11.08
C ILE A 298 -4.30 -9.97 10.88
N VAL A 299 -3.85 -10.78 11.85
CA VAL A 299 -2.60 -11.54 11.75
C VAL A 299 -2.64 -12.52 10.58
N ASN A 300 -3.74 -13.27 10.40
CA ASN A 300 -3.87 -14.22 9.30
C ASN A 300 -3.84 -13.53 7.94
N ARG A 301 -4.52 -12.40 7.81
CA ARG A 301 -4.48 -11.59 6.60
C ARG A 301 -3.07 -11.08 6.31
N ALA A 302 -2.40 -10.54 7.32
CA ALA A 302 -1.07 -9.95 7.18
C ALA A 302 0.03 -10.98 6.84
N PHE A 303 -0.07 -12.25 7.24
CA PHE A 303 0.99 -13.24 6.99
C PHE A 303 0.62 -14.34 5.99
N ILE A 304 -0.66 -14.69 5.87
CA ILE A 304 -1.15 -15.80 5.04
C ILE A 304 -2.00 -15.28 3.87
N GLY A 305 -2.42 -14.01 3.86
CA GLY A 305 -3.33 -13.48 2.84
C GLY A 305 -4.74 -14.06 2.95
N GLN A 306 -5.12 -14.56 4.12
CA GLN A 306 -6.43 -15.14 4.39
C GLN A 306 -7.34 -14.13 5.11
N THR A 307 -8.58 -13.98 4.63
CA THR A 307 -9.61 -13.23 5.34
C THR A 307 -10.13 -13.99 6.56
N GLN A 308 -11.00 -13.35 7.35
CA GLN A 308 -11.66 -14.00 8.50
C GLN A 308 -12.49 -15.23 8.10
N ASP A 309 -12.98 -15.28 6.86
CA ASP A 309 -13.72 -16.41 6.30
C ASP A 309 -12.81 -17.51 5.69
N ASN A 310 -11.50 -17.45 5.96
CA ASN A 310 -10.48 -18.32 5.36
C ASN A 310 -10.41 -18.25 3.81
N ILE A 311 -10.89 -17.16 3.21
CA ILE A 311 -10.76 -16.92 1.78
C ILE A 311 -9.37 -16.36 1.52
N HIS A 312 -8.61 -16.99 0.64
CA HIS A 312 -7.31 -16.49 0.22
C HIS A 312 -7.49 -15.35 -0.79
N VAL A 313 -6.97 -14.17 -0.49
CA VAL A 313 -6.96 -13.03 -1.40
C VAL A 313 -5.68 -13.07 -2.23
N GLU A 314 -5.79 -13.29 -3.53
CA GLU A 314 -4.64 -13.22 -4.42
C GLU A 314 -4.07 -11.79 -4.45
N ASN A 315 -2.74 -11.66 -4.28
CA ASN A 315 -2.04 -10.38 -4.25
C ASN A 315 -2.54 -9.40 -3.18
N ASP A 316 -2.82 -9.89 -1.97
CA ASP A 316 -3.16 -9.02 -0.84
C ASP A 316 -2.02 -8.02 -0.56
N ARG A 317 -2.27 -6.74 -0.87
CA ARG A 317 -1.33 -5.62 -0.69
C ARG A 317 -1.07 -5.28 0.79
N THR A 318 -1.65 -6.03 1.73
CA THR A 318 -1.43 -5.93 3.18
C THR A 318 -0.46 -6.98 3.72
N GLN A 319 -0.08 -7.97 2.90
CA GLN A 319 0.73 -9.11 3.34
C GLN A 319 2.21 -8.75 3.54
N VAL A 320 2.77 -9.14 4.68
CA VAL A 320 4.17 -9.00 5.05
C VAL A 320 5.03 -9.91 4.16
N CYS A 321 6.08 -9.34 3.57
CA CYS A 321 7.06 -10.09 2.79
C CYS A 321 8.25 -10.48 3.69
N ILE A 322 8.52 -11.78 3.77
CA ILE A 322 9.69 -12.33 4.46
C ILE A 322 10.70 -12.70 3.38
N ILE A 323 11.71 -11.85 3.20
CA ILE A 323 12.64 -11.91 2.07
C ILE A 323 13.96 -12.52 2.56
N PRO A 324 14.24 -13.80 2.26
CA PRO A 324 15.54 -14.37 2.56
C PRO A 324 16.58 -13.72 1.66
N LEU A 325 17.69 -13.29 2.26
CA LEU A 325 18.79 -12.64 1.57
C LEU A 325 20.00 -13.57 1.54
N PRO A 326 20.19 -14.30 0.42
CA PRO A 326 21.44 -14.96 0.10
C PRO A 326 22.63 -14.02 0.21
N SER A 327 23.76 -14.56 0.64
CA SER A 327 25.00 -13.80 0.64
C SER A 327 25.49 -13.63 -0.80
N ILE A 328 25.67 -12.40 -1.27
CA ILE A 328 26.11 -12.07 -2.64
C ILE A 328 27.15 -10.94 -2.62
N GLY A 329 27.67 -10.56 -3.79
CA GLY A 329 28.57 -9.41 -3.94
C GLY A 329 30.06 -9.73 -4.02
N HIS A 330 30.43 -11.01 -3.95
CA HIS A 330 31.79 -11.47 -4.19
C HIS A 330 31.78 -12.84 -4.88
N ARG A 331 32.67 -13.06 -5.85
CA ARG A 331 32.69 -14.24 -6.76
C ARG A 331 32.75 -15.61 -6.06
N ASN A 332 33.30 -15.67 -4.86
CA ASN A 332 33.52 -16.92 -4.11
C ASN A 332 32.47 -17.14 -3.00
N VAL A 333 31.36 -16.39 -3.00
CA VAL A 333 30.34 -16.51 -1.94
C VAL A 333 29.42 -17.69 -2.27
N ASP A 334 29.14 -18.51 -1.26
CA ASP A 334 28.34 -19.75 -1.31
C ASP A 334 26.83 -19.57 -1.56
N CYS A 335 26.35 -18.34 -1.67
CA CYS A 335 24.92 -18.00 -1.79
C CYS A 335 24.03 -18.55 -0.66
N GLU A 336 24.59 -18.91 0.50
CA GLU A 336 23.78 -19.31 1.65
C GLU A 336 23.06 -18.11 2.27
N ILE A 337 21.87 -18.39 2.80
CA ILE A 337 21.01 -17.40 3.45
C ILE A 337 21.53 -17.18 4.86
N ARG A 338 21.94 -15.95 5.16
CA ARG A 338 22.41 -15.53 6.50
C ARG A 338 21.54 -14.44 7.10
N ARG A 339 20.65 -13.87 6.28
CA ARG A 339 19.87 -12.67 6.60
C ARG A 339 18.46 -12.82 6.08
N ILE A 340 17.53 -12.24 6.82
CA ILE A 340 16.11 -12.15 6.44
C ILE A 340 15.74 -10.67 6.51
N LEU A 341 15.21 -10.14 5.42
CA LEU A 341 14.62 -8.80 5.38
C LEU A 341 13.11 -8.94 5.51
N ILE A 342 12.55 -8.35 6.55
CA ILE A 342 11.11 -8.27 6.75
C ILE A 342 10.64 -6.96 6.16
N GLU A 343 9.75 -7.02 5.18
CA GLU A 343 9.11 -5.86 4.59
C GLU A 343 7.62 -5.84 4.96
N VAL A 344 7.22 -4.78 5.64
CA VAL A 344 5.84 -4.51 6.02
C VAL A 344 5.27 -3.53 5.01
N PRO A 345 4.25 -3.92 4.21
CA PRO A 345 3.66 -3.02 3.24
C PRO A 345 2.89 -1.89 3.93
N PRO A 346 2.74 -0.73 3.28
CA PRO A 346 2.07 0.43 3.87
C PRO A 346 0.60 0.21 4.25
N ASN A 347 -0.07 -0.77 3.63
CA ASN A 347 -1.48 -1.07 3.92
C ASN A 347 -1.64 -2.13 5.02
N CYS A 348 -0.54 -2.57 5.65
CA CYS A 348 -0.62 -3.55 6.72
C CYS A 348 -1.38 -2.95 7.92
N GLN A 349 -2.33 -3.71 8.45
CA GLN A 349 -3.18 -3.27 9.56
C GLN A 349 -2.52 -3.42 10.93
N LEU A 350 -1.37 -4.10 11.01
CA LEU A 350 -0.54 -4.22 12.21
C LEU A 350 0.57 -3.16 12.19
N TYR A 351 1.01 -2.71 13.36
CA TYR A 351 2.18 -1.84 13.43
C TYR A 351 3.45 -2.62 13.05
N ALA A 352 4.31 -1.99 12.26
CA ALA A 352 5.56 -2.62 11.82
C ALA A 352 6.45 -3.05 13.00
N GLU A 353 6.45 -2.30 14.10
CA GLU A 353 7.25 -2.62 15.28
C GLU A 353 6.73 -3.86 16.03
N ASP A 354 5.42 -4.08 16.09
CA ASP A 354 4.83 -5.31 16.64
C ASP A 354 5.24 -6.53 15.80
N ILE A 355 5.25 -6.36 14.47
CA ILE A 355 5.74 -7.37 13.53
C ILE A 355 7.22 -7.64 13.78
N PHE A 356 8.08 -6.62 13.85
CA PHE A 356 9.51 -6.79 14.07
C PHE A 356 9.83 -7.41 15.44
N TRP A 357 9.07 -7.05 16.48
CA TRP A 357 9.13 -7.70 17.78
C TRP A 357 8.78 -9.19 17.70
N ALA A 358 7.79 -9.56 16.90
CA ALA A 358 7.41 -10.96 16.71
C ALA A 358 8.54 -11.78 16.09
N PHE A 359 9.26 -11.21 15.12
CA PHE A 359 10.44 -11.86 14.51
C PHE A 359 11.66 -11.93 15.45
N SER A 360 11.83 -10.95 16.34
CA SER A 360 13.00 -10.89 17.21
C SER A 360 13.04 -12.04 18.21
N GLY A 361 14.16 -12.78 18.23
CA GLY A 361 14.41 -13.87 19.17
C GLY A 361 13.64 -15.16 18.88
N ILE A 362 13.13 -15.33 17.65
CA ILE A 362 12.59 -16.63 17.22
C ILE A 362 13.71 -17.67 17.24
N ASN A 363 13.49 -18.77 17.95
CA ASN A 363 14.35 -19.95 17.94
C ASN A 363 13.81 -20.96 16.93
N LEU A 364 14.61 -21.25 15.91
CA LEU A 364 14.34 -22.26 14.90
C LEU A 364 15.03 -23.56 15.36
N THR A 365 14.21 -24.53 15.78
CA THR A 365 14.67 -25.83 16.31
C THR A 365 14.32 -27.00 15.37
N GLY A 366 13.89 -26.73 14.13
CA GLY A 366 13.56 -27.75 13.16
C GLY A 366 14.77 -28.64 12.86
N SER A 367 14.65 -29.95 13.12
CA SER A 367 15.70 -30.99 12.96
C SER A 367 16.31 -31.06 11.56
N ASP A 368 15.63 -30.49 10.57
CA ASP A 368 15.98 -30.60 9.16
C ASP A 368 16.53 -29.30 8.55
N LEU A 369 16.39 -28.16 9.25
CA LEU A 369 16.98 -26.89 8.82
C LEU A 369 18.43 -26.82 9.30
N ASN A 370 19.32 -26.32 8.45
CA ASN A 370 20.72 -26.04 8.81
C ASN A 370 21.49 -27.23 9.41
N GLY A 371 21.11 -28.47 9.08
CA GLY A 371 21.71 -29.68 9.65
C GLY A 371 21.46 -29.86 11.15
N GLY A 372 20.36 -29.32 11.68
CA GLY A 372 19.98 -29.45 13.10
C GLY A 372 20.61 -28.40 14.03
N VAL A 373 21.22 -27.35 13.48
CA VAL A 373 21.80 -26.25 14.28
C VAL A 373 20.68 -25.33 14.79
N GLU A 374 20.54 -25.25 16.11
CA GLU A 374 19.64 -24.28 16.75
C GLU A 374 20.00 -22.85 16.31
N THR A 375 19.04 -22.19 15.66
CA THR A 375 19.23 -20.89 15.03
C THR A 375 18.32 -19.86 15.67
N ILE A 376 18.85 -18.70 16.03
CA ILE A 376 18.08 -17.57 16.56
C ILE A 376 18.04 -16.43 15.54
N LEU A 377 16.88 -15.79 15.39
CA LEU A 377 16.69 -14.63 14.53
C LEU A 377 16.96 -13.33 15.30
N THR A 378 18.06 -12.64 14.96
CA THR A 378 18.52 -11.44 15.67
C THR A 378 18.32 -10.18 14.83
N ARG A 379 17.62 -9.18 15.38
CA ARG A 379 17.38 -7.89 14.71
C ARG A 379 18.66 -7.07 14.57
N ILE A 380 18.92 -6.51 13.39
CA ILE A 380 20.03 -5.57 13.16
C ILE A 380 19.58 -4.13 13.37
N GLN A 381 20.18 -3.45 14.35
CA GLN A 381 20.04 -2.00 14.54
C GLN A 381 21.24 -1.20 13.97
N ASP A 382 22.42 -1.79 13.88
CA ASP A 382 23.63 -1.13 13.39
C ASP A 382 23.60 -0.99 11.85
N LYS A 383 23.55 0.25 11.36
CA LYS A 383 23.60 0.58 9.93
C LYS A 383 24.83 0.01 9.23
N LYS A 384 25.97 -0.13 9.91
CA LYS A 384 27.20 -0.72 9.32
C LYS A 384 27.01 -2.20 8.95
N LYS A 385 26.16 -2.92 9.67
CA LYS A 385 25.83 -4.34 9.40
C LYS A 385 24.77 -4.50 8.29
N GLN A 386 24.15 -3.40 7.85
CA GLN A 386 23.15 -3.41 6.77
C GLN A 386 23.77 -3.32 5.36
N LYS A 387 25.11 -3.28 5.21
CA LYS A 387 25.79 -3.19 3.91
C LYS A 387 25.32 -4.20 2.87
N MET A 388 24.91 -5.40 3.28
CA MET A 388 24.38 -6.43 2.38
C MET A 388 23.18 -5.91 1.55
N LEU A 389 22.38 -5.01 2.11
CA LEU A 389 21.22 -4.41 1.44
C LEU A 389 21.59 -3.55 0.21
N THR A 390 22.82 -3.05 0.13
CA THR A 390 23.31 -2.35 -1.08
C THR A 390 23.40 -3.29 -2.27
N HIS A 391 23.77 -4.56 -2.06
CA HIS A 391 23.81 -5.56 -3.12
C HIS A 391 22.42 -5.89 -3.67
N TYR A 392 21.36 -5.55 -2.93
CA TYR A 392 19.97 -5.71 -3.36
C TYR A 392 19.31 -4.37 -3.74
N GLY A 393 20.07 -3.27 -3.82
CA GLY A 393 19.55 -1.94 -4.22
C GLY A 393 18.58 -1.30 -3.23
N VAL A 394 18.68 -1.58 -1.93
CA VAL A 394 17.65 -1.20 -0.94
C VAL A 394 17.92 0.12 -0.20
N ILE A 395 19.17 0.44 0.16
CA ILE A 395 19.48 1.48 1.18
C ILE A 395 20.34 2.66 0.71
N ASP A 396 20.91 2.61 -0.50
CA ASP A 396 21.88 3.61 -0.99
C ASP A 396 21.34 4.47 -2.14
N GLY A 397 20.05 4.35 -2.47
CA GLY A 397 19.43 5.06 -3.59
C GLY A 397 19.87 4.54 -4.96
N SER A 398 20.65 3.46 -5.02
CA SER A 398 21.06 2.87 -6.29
C SER A 398 19.85 2.34 -7.06
N ILE A 399 19.86 2.62 -8.36
CA ILE A 399 18.83 2.21 -9.30
C ILE A 399 19.49 1.38 -10.41
N PHE A 400 18.85 0.30 -10.81
CA PHE A 400 19.41 -0.68 -11.76
C PHE A 400 18.41 -1.04 -12.84
N LYS A 401 18.89 -1.22 -14.07
CA LYS A 401 18.06 -1.62 -15.21
C LYS A 401 17.87 -3.12 -15.32
N VAL A 402 18.88 -3.90 -14.97
CA VAL A 402 18.88 -5.36 -15.18
C VAL A 402 18.86 -6.07 -13.84
N TRP A 403 17.96 -7.04 -13.69
CA TRP A 403 17.76 -7.81 -12.47
C TRP A 403 17.68 -9.30 -12.77
N HIS A 404 18.35 -10.12 -11.95
CA HIS A 404 18.34 -11.58 -12.03
C HIS A 404 17.76 -12.19 -10.76
N THR A 405 16.93 -13.20 -10.90
CA THR A 405 16.52 -14.03 -9.75
C THR A 405 17.69 -14.83 -9.18
N ILE A 406 17.89 -14.77 -7.87
CA ILE A 406 18.77 -15.68 -7.12
C ILE A 406 18.01 -16.94 -6.70
N THR A 407 16.76 -16.78 -6.23
CA THR A 407 15.82 -17.90 -6.03
C THR A 407 14.78 -17.87 -7.15
N PRO A 408 14.41 -19.03 -7.73
CA PRO A 408 13.52 -19.05 -8.88
C PRO A 408 12.14 -18.47 -8.54
N ALA A 409 11.52 -17.81 -9.50
CA ALA A 409 10.14 -17.34 -9.40
C ALA A 409 9.17 -18.50 -9.59
N ALA A 410 8.17 -18.61 -8.69
CA ALA A 410 7.08 -19.57 -8.85
C ALA A 410 5.94 -18.97 -9.66
N LEU A 411 5.75 -19.43 -10.90
CA LEU A 411 4.75 -18.87 -11.82
C LEU A 411 3.36 -19.50 -11.61
N PRO A 412 2.28 -18.87 -12.12
CA PRO A 412 0.93 -19.44 -12.13
C PRO A 412 0.84 -20.78 -12.88
N GLU A 413 -0.21 -21.57 -12.63
CA GLU A 413 -0.38 -22.90 -13.25
C GLU A 413 -0.43 -22.83 -14.79
N GLY A 414 -0.99 -21.77 -15.36
CA GLY A 414 -1.01 -21.56 -16.83
C GLY A 414 0.37 -21.39 -17.47
N ALA A 415 1.39 -21.02 -16.70
CA ALA A 415 2.78 -20.91 -17.15
C ALA A 415 3.60 -22.20 -16.92
N ARG A 416 2.95 -23.27 -16.48
CA ARG A 416 3.60 -24.55 -16.20
C ARG A 416 4.12 -25.21 -17.47
N ARG A 417 5.32 -25.79 -17.38
CA ARG A 417 5.89 -26.65 -18.42
C ARG A 417 5.24 -28.03 -18.48
N ARG A 418 5.20 -28.64 -19.66
CA ARG A 418 4.82 -30.05 -19.80
C ARG A 418 5.80 -30.93 -19.02
N ARG A 419 5.26 -31.83 -18.20
CA ARG A 419 6.05 -32.85 -17.51
C ARG A 419 6.53 -33.89 -18.52
N ILE A 420 7.81 -34.25 -18.45
CA ILE A 420 8.38 -35.39 -19.17
C ILE A 420 8.66 -36.47 -18.12
N ASP A 421 8.21 -37.70 -18.37
CA ASP A 421 8.59 -38.82 -17.52
C ASP A 421 10.09 -39.10 -17.66
N PRO A 422 10.87 -39.15 -16.57
CA PRO A 422 12.30 -39.46 -16.63
C PRO A 422 12.62 -40.73 -17.44
N SER A 423 11.74 -41.74 -17.39
CA SER A 423 11.89 -43.00 -18.13
C SER A 423 11.71 -42.87 -19.64
N ARG A 424 11.13 -41.77 -20.13
CA ARG A 424 10.80 -41.52 -21.55
C ARG A 424 11.46 -40.27 -22.13
N THR A 425 12.54 -39.80 -21.50
CA THR A 425 13.20 -38.54 -21.86
C THR A 425 13.64 -38.48 -23.33
N HIS A 426 14.07 -39.61 -23.91
CA HIS A 426 14.48 -39.70 -25.31
C HIS A 426 13.29 -39.71 -26.29
N GLU A 427 12.16 -40.30 -25.91
CA GLU A 427 10.97 -40.43 -26.77
C GLU A 427 10.07 -39.19 -26.74
N GLU A 428 10.02 -38.51 -25.59
CA GLU A 428 9.16 -37.34 -25.34
C GLU A 428 9.94 -36.02 -25.33
N ALA A 429 11.14 -36.02 -25.92
CA ALA A 429 12.01 -34.85 -25.99
C ALA A 429 11.27 -33.67 -26.63
N LYS A 430 11.20 -32.55 -25.91
CA LYS A 430 10.54 -31.33 -26.38
C LYS A 430 11.24 -30.77 -27.61
N SER A 431 10.45 -30.43 -28.62
CA SER A 431 10.95 -29.67 -29.76
C SER A 431 11.44 -28.28 -29.34
N GLY A 432 12.28 -27.65 -30.16
CA GLY A 432 12.68 -26.25 -29.92
C GLY A 432 11.48 -25.30 -29.88
N SER A 433 10.48 -25.51 -30.73
CA SER A 433 9.24 -24.71 -30.75
C SER A 433 8.42 -24.86 -29.47
N GLU A 434 8.35 -26.07 -28.91
CA GLU A 434 7.65 -26.32 -27.64
C GLU A 434 8.35 -25.58 -26.49
N ARG A 435 9.69 -25.64 -26.42
CA ARG A 435 10.48 -24.93 -25.39
C ARG A 435 10.31 -23.42 -25.48
N ALA A 436 10.45 -22.85 -26.69
CA ALA A 436 10.25 -21.42 -26.91
C ALA A 436 8.82 -20.97 -26.52
N SER A 437 7.81 -21.81 -26.78
CA SER A 437 6.44 -21.53 -26.36
C SER A 437 6.25 -21.57 -24.84
N GLU A 438 6.93 -22.49 -24.14
CA GLU A 438 6.94 -22.55 -22.68
C GLU A 438 7.61 -21.32 -22.06
N GLU A 439 8.77 -20.91 -22.58
CA GLU A 439 9.51 -19.73 -22.15
C GLU A 439 8.68 -18.46 -22.38
N MET A 440 8.03 -18.34 -23.55
CA MET A 440 7.14 -17.21 -23.84
C MET A 440 5.96 -17.14 -22.87
N ARG A 441 5.30 -18.26 -22.55
CA ARG A 441 4.22 -18.27 -21.55
C ARG A 441 4.70 -17.85 -20.17
N ALA A 442 5.88 -18.28 -19.77
CA ALA A 442 6.51 -17.89 -18.51
C ALA A 442 6.83 -16.39 -18.48
N ALA A 443 7.43 -15.84 -19.54
CA ALA A 443 7.71 -14.41 -19.65
C ALA A 443 6.43 -13.55 -19.62
N VAL A 444 5.36 -13.98 -20.32
CA VAL A 444 4.05 -13.31 -20.31
C VAL A 444 3.44 -13.31 -18.91
N ALA A 445 3.54 -14.42 -18.16
CA ALA A 445 3.05 -14.48 -16.79
C ALA A 445 3.76 -13.47 -15.87
N ILE A 446 5.09 -13.36 -15.96
CA ILE A 446 5.87 -12.36 -15.22
C ILE A 446 5.48 -10.94 -15.64
N PHE A 447 5.30 -10.69 -16.93
CA PHE A 447 4.88 -9.37 -17.43
C PHE A 447 3.54 -8.92 -16.82
N HIS A 448 2.54 -9.80 -16.81
CA HIS A 448 1.24 -9.50 -16.20
C HIS A 448 1.34 -9.25 -14.69
N GLU A 449 2.17 -10.01 -14.00
CA GLU A 449 2.39 -9.88 -12.57
C GLU A 449 3.04 -8.53 -12.21
N LEU A 450 4.15 -8.18 -12.86
CA LEU A 450 4.85 -6.93 -12.65
C LEU A 450 3.97 -5.71 -12.95
N ARG A 451 3.11 -5.80 -13.98
CA ARG A 451 2.11 -4.77 -14.29
C ARG A 451 1.07 -4.61 -13.17
N THR A 452 0.63 -5.71 -12.57
CA THR A 452 -0.38 -5.71 -11.50
C THR A 452 0.13 -5.08 -10.20
N LEU A 453 1.43 -5.22 -9.95
CA LEU A 453 2.10 -4.58 -8.82
C LEU A 453 2.17 -3.05 -8.98
N ARG A 454 1.97 -2.48 -10.19
CA ARG A 454 2.11 -1.02 -10.51
C ARG A 454 3.43 -0.40 -10.01
N MET A 455 4.41 -1.23 -9.68
CA MET A 455 5.62 -0.82 -8.96
C MET A 455 6.74 -0.40 -9.89
N LEU A 456 6.67 -0.67 -11.20
CA LEU A 456 7.85 -0.57 -12.05
C LEU A 456 7.56 0.09 -13.41
N PRO A 457 8.49 0.92 -13.92
CA PRO A 457 8.46 1.53 -15.23
C PRO A 457 8.37 0.47 -16.34
N HIS A 458 8.07 0.93 -17.55
CA HIS A 458 7.94 0.10 -18.75
C HIS A 458 9.05 -0.97 -18.84
N ILE A 459 8.65 -2.25 -18.81
CA ILE A 459 9.55 -3.40 -19.00
C ILE A 459 10.06 -3.37 -20.45
N GLU A 460 11.37 -3.53 -20.64
CA GLU A 460 12.01 -3.62 -21.95
C GLU A 460 12.04 -5.07 -22.45
N SER A 461 12.51 -6.00 -21.62
CA SER A 461 12.53 -7.42 -21.95
C SER A 461 12.48 -8.30 -20.70
N ILE A 462 12.03 -9.55 -20.89
CA ILE A 462 12.05 -10.61 -19.89
C ILE A 462 12.67 -11.85 -20.53
N HIS A 463 13.64 -12.44 -19.85
CA HIS A 463 14.23 -13.72 -20.23
C HIS A 463 14.06 -14.73 -19.11
N VAL A 464 13.84 -16.01 -19.44
CA VAL A 464 13.62 -17.07 -18.46
C VAL A 464 14.46 -18.31 -18.78
N GLN A 465 15.00 -18.93 -17.74
CA GLN A 465 15.81 -20.14 -17.86
C GLN A 465 15.67 -21.05 -16.61
N ARG A 466 16.25 -22.25 -16.67
CA ARG A 466 16.20 -23.23 -15.57
C ARG A 466 17.48 -23.21 -14.74
N GLU A 467 18.57 -22.85 -15.37
CA GLU A 467 19.90 -22.66 -14.80
C GLU A 467 19.94 -21.34 -14.00
N PRO A 468 20.70 -21.29 -12.90
CA PRO A 468 20.92 -20.03 -12.20
C PRO A 468 21.74 -19.06 -13.06
N PHE A 469 21.57 -17.76 -12.83
CA PHE A 469 22.44 -16.73 -13.43
C PHE A 469 23.79 -16.61 -12.70
N GLU A 470 23.81 -16.93 -11.41
CA GLU A 470 25.01 -16.90 -10.56
C GLU A 470 25.75 -18.24 -10.57
N GLY A 471 27.09 -18.21 -10.55
CA GLY A 471 27.93 -19.42 -10.62
C GLY A 471 27.75 -20.39 -9.45
N ASN A 472 27.43 -19.89 -8.25
CA ASN A 472 27.14 -20.69 -7.06
C ASN A 472 25.62 -20.84 -6.79
N GLY A 473 24.79 -20.47 -7.76
CA GLY A 473 23.35 -20.65 -7.67
C GLY A 473 22.93 -22.11 -7.83
N MET A 474 21.64 -22.37 -7.61
CA MET A 474 21.04 -23.71 -7.74
C MET A 474 20.02 -23.72 -8.86
N ARG A 475 19.89 -24.85 -9.57
CA ARG A 475 18.87 -25.00 -10.61
C ARG A 475 17.46 -24.86 -10.04
N ALA A 476 16.54 -24.34 -10.84
CA ALA A 476 15.16 -24.08 -10.40
C ALA A 476 14.43 -25.31 -9.84
N GLU A 477 14.70 -26.52 -10.35
CA GLU A 477 14.06 -27.75 -9.85
C GLU A 477 14.38 -28.07 -8.38
N ALA A 478 15.57 -27.69 -7.92
CA ALA A 478 16.04 -28.01 -6.57
C ALA A 478 15.21 -27.32 -5.48
N PHE A 479 14.56 -26.20 -5.82
CA PHE A 479 13.69 -25.43 -4.92
C PHE A 479 12.27 -25.98 -4.81
N SER A 480 11.91 -27.04 -5.56
CA SER A 480 10.55 -27.60 -5.50
C SER A 480 10.32 -28.48 -4.26
N VAL A 481 11.38 -29.04 -3.69
CA VAL A 481 11.30 -30.02 -2.59
C VAL A 481 10.74 -29.35 -1.34
N GLY A 482 9.69 -29.96 -0.76
CA GLY A 482 9.06 -29.43 0.46
C GLY A 482 8.24 -28.16 0.24
N THR A 483 7.92 -27.81 -1.01
CA THR A 483 7.09 -26.65 -1.34
C THR A 483 5.79 -27.07 -2.02
N MET A 484 4.80 -26.18 -2.03
CA MET A 484 3.56 -26.38 -2.79
C MET A 484 3.73 -26.15 -4.30
N PHE A 485 4.91 -25.70 -4.75
CA PHE A 485 5.15 -25.35 -6.14
C PHE A 485 5.81 -26.50 -6.89
N ALA A 486 5.10 -27.01 -7.90
CA ALA A 486 5.67 -28.00 -8.80
C ALA A 486 6.90 -27.44 -9.53
N LYS A 487 7.96 -28.24 -9.68
CA LYS A 487 9.20 -27.83 -10.34
C LYS A 487 9.00 -27.24 -11.73
N GLU A 488 7.96 -27.68 -12.46
CA GLU A 488 7.62 -27.20 -13.80
C GLU A 488 7.15 -25.72 -13.82
N ARG A 489 6.88 -25.12 -12.66
CA ARG A 489 6.47 -23.72 -12.50
C ARG A 489 7.58 -22.79 -12.04
N LEU A 490 8.73 -23.33 -11.63
CA LEU A 490 9.85 -22.58 -11.07
C LEU A 490 10.80 -22.13 -12.18
N TRP A 491 11.02 -20.83 -12.35
CA TRP A 491 11.93 -20.32 -13.39
C TRP A 491 12.90 -19.30 -12.82
N HIS A 492 14.15 -19.32 -13.27
CA HIS A 492 15.01 -18.15 -13.12
C HIS A 492 14.62 -17.11 -14.17
N VAL A 493 14.57 -15.86 -13.76
CA VAL A 493 14.09 -14.74 -14.55
C VAL A 493 15.12 -13.62 -14.58
N GLU A 494 15.40 -13.10 -15.77
CA GLU A 494 16.00 -11.80 -16.00
C GLU A 494 14.92 -10.81 -16.40
N VAL A 495 14.95 -9.63 -15.81
CA VAL A 495 14.08 -8.51 -16.19
C VAL A 495 14.95 -7.30 -16.52
N ILE A 496 14.71 -6.70 -17.67
CA ILE A 496 15.31 -5.43 -18.10
C ILE A 496 14.24 -4.35 -18.10
N PHE A 497 14.46 -3.28 -17.36
CA PHE A 497 13.56 -2.13 -17.28
C PHE A 497 14.05 -0.98 -18.19
N LYS A 498 13.12 -0.28 -18.85
CA LYS A 498 13.46 0.91 -19.65
C LYS A 498 14.07 2.01 -18.78
N GLU A 499 13.51 2.20 -17.58
CA GLU A 499 14.03 3.11 -16.56
C GLU A 499 14.54 2.31 -15.37
N PRO A 500 15.68 2.69 -14.78
CA PRO A 500 16.28 1.95 -13.68
C PRO A 500 15.42 2.02 -12.41
N VAL A 501 15.37 0.93 -11.65
CA VAL A 501 14.53 0.76 -10.45
C VAL A 501 15.36 0.43 -9.22
N ASN A 502 14.88 0.80 -8.05
CA ASN A 502 15.47 0.40 -6.77
C ASN A 502 14.86 -0.92 -6.26
N GLY A 503 15.57 -1.58 -5.34
CA GLY A 503 15.14 -2.83 -4.74
C GLY A 503 14.48 -2.71 -3.35
N PRO A 504 14.19 -3.87 -2.73
CA PRO A 504 14.38 -5.21 -3.26
C PRO A 504 13.28 -5.55 -4.28
N LEU A 505 13.59 -6.43 -5.23
CA LEU A 505 12.61 -7.00 -6.15
C LEU A 505 12.36 -8.46 -5.79
N VAL A 506 11.08 -8.82 -5.63
CA VAL A 506 10.63 -10.19 -5.38
C VAL A 506 9.39 -10.47 -6.23
N ILE A 507 9.46 -11.53 -7.04
CA ILE A 507 8.45 -11.86 -8.06
C ILE A 507 7.93 -13.29 -7.92
N GLY A 508 6.85 -13.60 -8.62
CA GLY A 508 6.17 -14.88 -8.58
C GLY A 508 5.22 -15.04 -7.39
N ASN A 509 4.37 -16.06 -7.48
CA ASN A 509 3.44 -16.48 -6.43
C ASN A 509 4.17 -16.97 -5.16
N GLY A 510 5.48 -17.23 -5.26
CA GLY A 510 6.33 -17.61 -4.14
C GLY A 510 6.94 -16.44 -3.35
N ARG A 511 6.63 -15.18 -3.70
CA ARG A 511 7.18 -13.98 -3.05
C ARG A 511 7.00 -13.92 -1.53
N PHE A 512 5.91 -14.52 -1.02
CA PHE A 512 5.59 -14.59 0.41
C PHE A 512 6.13 -15.86 1.08
N LEU A 513 6.81 -16.71 0.33
CA LEU A 513 7.32 -18.03 0.71
C LEU A 513 8.83 -18.17 0.39
N GLY A 514 9.55 -17.06 0.30
CA GLY A 514 11.00 -17.04 0.12
C GLY A 514 11.52 -17.36 -1.29
N LEU A 515 10.67 -17.30 -2.31
CA LEU A 515 11.04 -17.53 -3.71
C LEU A 515 10.94 -16.25 -4.54
N GLY A 516 11.62 -16.25 -5.70
CA GLY A 516 11.63 -15.15 -6.67
C GLY A 516 12.41 -13.92 -6.22
N VAL A 517 13.33 -14.05 -5.27
CA VAL A 517 14.20 -12.96 -4.81
C VAL A 517 15.17 -12.62 -5.93
N MET A 518 15.26 -11.33 -6.29
CA MET A 518 16.15 -10.84 -7.33
C MET A 518 17.30 -9.98 -6.79
N ALA A 519 18.41 -10.00 -7.50
CA ALA A 519 19.53 -9.06 -7.33
C ALA A 519 19.77 -8.27 -8.62
N PRO A 520 20.21 -7.01 -8.49
CA PRO A 520 20.59 -6.19 -9.63
C PRO A 520 21.91 -6.68 -10.24
N VAL A 521 21.98 -6.64 -11.57
CA VAL A 521 23.25 -6.80 -12.28
C VAL A 521 23.96 -5.45 -12.25
N ARG A 522 25.21 -5.45 -11.77
CA ARG A 522 26.04 -4.26 -11.73
C ARG A 522 26.90 -4.23 -12.99
N ASP A 523 26.91 -3.11 -13.69
CA ASP A 523 27.91 -2.85 -14.72
C ASP A 523 29.29 -2.96 -14.04
N THR A 524 30.15 -3.81 -14.61
CA THR A 524 31.48 -4.09 -14.07
C THR A 524 32.51 -3.10 -14.57
#